data_AF-A0AAN8BNA6-F1
#
_entry.id   AF-A0AAN8BNA6-F1
#
_cell.length_a   1.000
_cell.length_b   1.000
_cell.length_c   1.000
_cell.angle_alpha   90.00
_cell.angle_beta   90.00
_cell.angle_gamma   90.00
#
_symmetry.space_group_name_H-M   'P 1'
#
loop_
_entity.id
_entity.type
_entity.pdbx_description
1 polymer ?
#
loop_
_entity_poly.entity_id
_entity_poly.type
_entity_poly.pdbx_seq_one_letter_code
_entity_poly.pdbx_strand_id
1 'polypeptide(L)'
;MTEPGWDKETIAQSASLKQKLEDFDFTFLLGVFQSIFGLTEPLFQVLQSKTVDIKKCQDRIMSTLSALKATRTDETFSRIYDDTVKAVGDPVPRRKRRRCGWDDLEQGFNQHQQGDEETVVSFRRL
;
A
#
# COMPACT_ATOMS: atom_id res chain seq x y z
N MET A 1 11.65 6.42 -36.56
CA MET A 1 11.73 7.29 -35.37
C MET A 1 10.91 6.60 -34.28
N THR A 2 11.58 5.91 -33.36
CA THR A 2 10.95 5.22 -32.22
C THR A 2 11.77 5.61 -31.00
N GLU A 3 11.22 6.48 -30.16
CA GLU A 3 11.80 6.82 -28.84
C GLU A 3 11.77 5.56 -27.95
N PRO A 4 12.90 4.89 -27.66
CA PRO A 4 12.88 3.48 -27.24
C PRO A 4 13.32 3.24 -25.78
N GLY A 5 13.17 4.23 -24.90
CA GLY A 5 13.67 4.18 -23.51
C GLY A 5 12.59 4.06 -22.43
N TRP A 6 11.54 4.89 -22.51
CA TRP A 6 10.56 5.05 -21.44
C TRP A 6 9.62 3.84 -21.26
N ASP A 7 9.31 3.13 -22.35
CA ASP A 7 8.35 2.02 -22.34
C ASP A 7 8.88 0.77 -21.62
N LYS A 8 10.17 0.48 -21.74
CA LYS A 8 10.76 -0.76 -21.18
C LYS A 8 10.77 -0.77 -19.66
N GLU A 9 11.10 0.36 -19.05
CA GLU A 9 11.12 0.50 -17.59
C GLU A 9 9.70 0.44 -17.02
N THR A 10 8.76 1.17 -17.60
CA THR A 10 7.34 1.11 -17.19
C THR A 10 6.74 -0.29 -17.37
N ILE A 11 7.08 -0.99 -18.44
CA ILE A 11 6.67 -2.39 -18.64
C ILE A 11 7.28 -3.29 -17.55
N ALA A 12 8.57 -3.12 -17.23
CA ALA A 12 9.22 -3.91 -16.19
C ALA A 12 8.62 -3.66 -14.79
N GLN A 13 8.36 -2.40 -14.45
CA GLN A 13 7.76 -2.00 -13.17
C GLN A 13 6.31 -2.47 -13.04
N SER A 14 5.50 -2.33 -14.10
CA SER A 14 4.12 -2.82 -14.08
C SER A 14 4.06 -4.35 -13.97
N ALA A 15 4.98 -5.07 -14.61
CA ALA A 15 5.11 -6.51 -14.47
C ALA A 15 5.53 -6.93 -13.05
N SER A 16 6.48 -6.22 -12.43
CA SER A 16 6.92 -6.51 -11.06
C SER A 16 5.83 -6.21 -10.03
N LEU A 17 5.08 -5.12 -10.20
CA LEU A 17 3.92 -4.79 -9.38
C LEU A 17 2.81 -5.83 -9.53
N LYS A 18 2.49 -6.23 -10.76
CA LYS A 18 1.53 -7.31 -11.01
C LYS A 18 1.94 -8.60 -10.30
N GLN A 19 3.21 -8.98 -10.40
CA GLN A 19 3.74 -10.15 -9.71
C GLN A 19 3.61 -10.04 -8.18
N LYS A 20 3.71 -8.83 -7.60
CA LYS A 20 3.46 -8.60 -6.17
C LYS A 20 1.99 -8.72 -5.80
N LEU A 21 1.08 -8.25 -6.66
CA LEU A 21 -0.36 -8.42 -6.46
C LEU A 21 -0.81 -9.88 -6.63
N GLU A 22 -0.03 -10.70 -7.31
CA GLU A 22 -0.24 -12.15 -7.40
C GLU A 22 0.45 -12.92 -6.24
N ASP A 23 1.23 -12.24 -5.38
CA ASP A 23 1.85 -12.87 -4.21
C ASP A 23 0.81 -13.04 -3.10
N PHE A 24 0.70 -14.27 -2.60
CA PHE A 24 -0.25 -14.62 -1.55
C PHE A 24 -0.06 -13.82 -0.27
N ASP A 25 1.19 -13.76 0.22
CA ASP A 25 1.47 -13.11 1.50
C ASP A 25 1.20 -11.60 1.42
N PHE A 26 1.56 -10.98 0.29
CA PHE A 26 1.26 -9.58 0.03
C PHE A 26 -0.27 -9.32 0.01
N THR A 27 -1.02 -10.10 -0.75
CA THR A 27 -2.47 -9.91 -0.92
C THR A 27 -3.23 -10.22 0.37
N PHE A 28 -2.80 -11.23 1.12
CA PHE A 28 -3.33 -11.54 2.44
C PHE A 28 -3.13 -10.37 3.40
N LEU A 29 -1.91 -9.84 3.50
CA LEU A 29 -1.61 -8.67 4.34
C LEU A 29 -2.39 -7.43 3.88
N LEU A 30 -2.59 -7.24 2.58
CA LEU A 30 -3.41 -6.17 2.05
C LEU A 30 -4.86 -6.26 2.54
N GLY A 31 -5.46 -7.46 2.56
CA GLY A 31 -6.78 -7.69 3.13
C GLY A 31 -6.86 -7.44 4.65
N VAL A 32 -5.80 -7.79 5.39
CA VAL A 32 -5.67 -7.45 6.81
C VAL A 32 -5.63 -5.93 7.00
N PHE A 33 -4.79 -5.22 6.24
CA PHE A 33 -4.69 -3.76 6.33
C PHE A 33 -5.97 -3.06 5.91
N GLN A 34 -6.67 -3.56 4.88
CA GLN A 34 -7.98 -3.04 4.50
C GLN A 34 -8.97 -3.12 5.66
N SER A 35 -8.98 -4.23 6.41
CA SER A 35 -9.85 -4.39 7.58
C SER A 35 -9.48 -3.42 8.71
N ILE A 36 -8.18 -3.18 8.95
CA ILE A 36 -7.70 -2.21 9.94
C ILE A 36 -8.07 -0.79 9.53
N PHE A 37 -7.78 -0.40 8.28
CA PHE A 37 -8.04 0.94 7.76
C PHE A 37 -9.53 1.26 7.69
N GLY A 38 -10.38 0.28 7.40
CA GLY A 38 -11.83 0.44 7.49
C GLY A 38 -12.32 0.87 8.88
N LEU A 39 -11.60 0.50 9.95
CA LEU A 39 -11.91 0.92 11.32
C LEU A 39 -11.22 2.23 11.71
N THR A 40 -10.00 2.48 11.25
CA THR A 40 -9.22 3.65 11.65
C THR A 40 -9.51 4.90 10.83
N GLU A 41 -9.96 4.78 9.58
CA GLU A 41 -10.30 5.92 8.72
C GLU A 41 -11.41 6.80 9.33
N PRO A 42 -12.55 6.25 9.81
CA PRO A 42 -13.56 7.06 10.49
C PRO A 42 -13.07 7.70 11.79
N LEU A 43 -12.12 7.06 12.51
CA LEU A 43 -11.50 7.64 13.70
C LEU A 43 -10.66 8.87 13.29
N PHE A 44 -9.86 8.75 12.25
CA PHE A 44 -9.04 9.85 11.73
C PHE A 44 -9.89 11.07 11.37
N GLN A 45 -11.00 10.86 10.68
CA GLN A 45 -11.94 11.95 10.33
C GLN A 45 -12.50 12.68 11.56
N VAL A 46 -12.83 11.94 12.64
CA VAL A 46 -13.30 12.53 13.89
C VAL A 46 -12.18 13.33 14.57
N LEU A 47 -10.98 12.76 14.65
CA LEU A 47 -9.83 13.39 15.30
C LEU A 47 -9.36 14.66 14.56
N GLN A 48 -9.51 14.71 13.24
CA GLN A 48 -9.15 15.87 12.42
C GLN A 48 -10.27 16.91 12.28
N SER A 49 -11.44 16.68 12.89
CA SER A 49 -12.54 17.63 12.81
C SER A 49 -12.17 18.95 13.52
N LYS A 50 -12.60 20.09 12.95
CA LYS A 50 -12.33 21.43 13.49
C LYS A 50 -13.06 21.72 14.81
N THR A 51 -13.93 20.82 15.25
CA THR A 51 -14.72 20.90 16.48
C THR A 51 -14.31 19.74 17.40
N VAL A 52 -13.19 19.90 18.09
CA VAL A 52 -12.63 18.85 18.95
C VAL A 52 -13.42 18.80 20.27
N ASP A 53 -14.28 17.80 20.40
CA ASP A 53 -14.84 17.37 21.68
C ASP A 53 -13.95 16.23 22.23
N ILE A 54 -13.14 16.55 23.24
CA ILE A 54 -12.15 15.63 23.82
C ILE A 54 -12.81 14.34 24.30
N LYS A 55 -14.00 14.43 24.91
CA LYS A 55 -14.71 13.26 25.42
C LYS A 55 -15.15 12.35 24.27
N LYS A 56 -15.73 12.94 23.23
CA LYS A 56 -16.10 12.23 22.00
C LYS A 56 -14.89 11.57 21.33
N CYS A 57 -13.74 12.24 21.30
CA CYS A 57 -12.50 11.67 20.78
C CYS A 57 -12.06 10.44 21.58
N GLN A 58 -12.06 10.54 22.91
CA GLN A 58 -11.71 9.43 23.80
C GLN A 58 -12.65 8.23 23.60
N ASP A 59 -13.95 8.48 23.57
CA ASP A 59 -14.97 7.43 23.33
C ASP A 59 -14.75 6.75 21.97
N ARG A 60 -14.42 7.53 20.93
CA ARG A 60 -14.16 7.01 19.59
C ARG A 60 -12.88 6.18 19.50
N ILE A 61 -11.81 6.60 20.19
CA ILE A 61 -10.56 5.82 20.28
C ILE A 61 -10.83 4.48 20.96
N MET A 62 -11.51 4.49 22.12
CA MET A 62 -11.82 3.28 22.88
C MET A 62 -12.71 2.31 22.08
N SER A 63 -13.73 2.83 21.40
CA SER A 63 -14.60 2.04 20.51
C SER A 63 -13.82 1.41 19.35
N THR A 64 -12.96 2.18 18.69
CA THR A 64 -12.12 1.69 17.57
C THR A 64 -11.15 0.60 18.04
N LEU A 65 -10.54 0.78 19.21
CA LEU A 65 -9.66 -0.23 19.82
C LEU A 65 -10.42 -1.53 20.14
N SER A 66 -11.65 -1.42 20.66
CA SER A 66 -12.50 -2.59 20.92
C SER A 66 -12.86 -3.31 19.63
N ALA A 67 -13.22 -2.58 18.58
CA ALA A 67 -13.50 -3.16 17.26
C ALA A 67 -12.28 -3.87 16.66
N LEU A 68 -11.09 -3.26 16.73
CA LEU A 68 -9.83 -3.88 16.27
C LEU A 68 -9.45 -5.14 17.06
N LYS A 69 -9.83 -5.25 18.33
CA LYS A 69 -9.65 -6.49 19.09
C LYS A 69 -10.63 -7.56 18.64
N ALA A 70 -11.87 -7.17 18.35
CA ALA A 70 -12.91 -8.08 17.88
C ALA A 70 -12.65 -8.65 16.47
N THR A 71 -11.76 -8.05 15.68
CA THR A 71 -11.33 -8.63 14.38
C THR A 71 -10.25 -9.71 14.52
N ARG A 72 -9.70 -9.93 15.72
CA ARG A 72 -8.67 -10.96 15.97
C ARG A 72 -9.30 -12.31 16.27
N THR A 73 -10.14 -12.78 15.35
CA THR A 73 -10.81 -14.09 15.47
C THR A 73 -10.47 -14.99 14.30
N ASP A 74 -10.61 -16.30 14.54
CA ASP A 74 -10.36 -17.31 13.51
C ASP A 74 -11.32 -17.15 12.33
N GLU A 75 -12.57 -16.71 12.55
CA GLU A 75 -13.51 -16.45 11.47
C GLU A 75 -13.05 -15.29 10.58
N THR A 76 -12.49 -14.23 11.19
CA THR A 76 -11.95 -13.10 10.44
C THR A 76 -10.73 -13.53 9.63
N PHE A 77 -9.86 -14.34 10.23
CA PHE A 77 -8.71 -14.94 9.55
C PHE A 77 -9.16 -15.79 8.36
N SER A 78 -10.06 -16.76 8.59
CA SER A 78 -10.57 -17.66 7.55
C SER A 78 -11.20 -16.89 6.40
N ARG A 79 -11.99 -15.85 6.69
CA ARG A 79 -12.57 -14.99 5.65
C ARG A 79 -11.49 -14.35 4.77
N ILE A 80 -10.50 -13.69 5.39
CA ILE A 80 -9.43 -13.01 4.63
C ILE A 80 -8.58 -14.03 3.88
N TYR A 81 -8.31 -15.19 4.48
CA TYR A 81 -7.57 -16.28 3.86
C TYR A 81 -8.31 -16.81 2.62
N ASP A 82 -9.59 -17.15 2.75
CA ASP A 82 -10.41 -17.68 1.66
C ASP A 82 -10.56 -16.67 0.52
N ASP A 83 -10.73 -15.38 0.84
CA ASP A 83 -10.79 -14.33 -0.16
C ASP A 83 -9.44 -14.15 -0.89
N THR A 84 -8.33 -14.34 -0.17
CA THR A 84 -6.99 -14.34 -0.78
C THR A 84 -6.79 -15.54 -1.68
N VAL A 85 -7.16 -16.75 -1.24
CA VAL A 85 -7.08 -17.97 -2.06
C VAL A 85 -7.91 -17.84 -3.33
N LYS A 86 -9.12 -17.26 -3.25
CA LYS A 86 -9.94 -16.98 -4.44
C LYS A 86 -9.28 -16.00 -5.39
N ALA A 87 -8.54 -15.01 -4.86
CA ALA A 87 -7.93 -13.96 -5.66
C ALA A 87 -6.62 -14.40 -6.35
N VAL A 88 -5.74 -15.12 -5.65
CA VAL A 88 -4.38 -15.43 -6.13
C VAL A 88 -4.00 -16.91 -6.08
N GLY A 89 -4.89 -17.78 -5.59
CA GLY A 89 -4.65 -19.20 -5.41
C GLY A 89 -4.01 -19.56 -4.07
N ASP A 90 -3.70 -20.83 -3.87
CA ASP A 90 -3.09 -21.32 -2.63
C ASP A 90 -1.67 -20.75 -2.40
N PRO A 91 -1.25 -20.59 -1.14
CA PRO A 91 0.11 -20.15 -0.82
C PRO A 91 1.13 -21.17 -1.34
N VAL A 92 1.84 -20.80 -2.42
CA VAL A 92 2.92 -21.62 -2.96
C VAL A 92 4.15 -21.50 -2.05
N PRO A 93 4.82 -22.61 -1.68
CA PRO A 93 6.06 -22.56 -0.92
C PRO A 93 7.07 -21.66 -1.63
N ARG A 94 7.53 -20.61 -0.94
CA ARG A 94 8.48 -19.64 -1.49
C ARG A 94 9.72 -20.36 -2.02
N ARG A 95 9.82 -20.56 -3.35
CA ARG A 95 11.11 -20.87 -3.98
C ARG A 95 12.02 -19.70 -3.65
N LYS A 96 13.25 -19.95 -3.17
CA LYS A 96 14.30 -18.95 -2.93
C LYS A 96 14.57 -18.16 -4.22
N ARG A 97 13.71 -17.19 -4.54
CA ARG A 97 13.89 -16.23 -5.60
C ARG A 97 14.85 -15.17 -5.08
N ARG A 98 15.87 -14.85 -5.88
CA ARG A 98 16.77 -13.73 -5.65
C ARG A 98 15.93 -12.49 -5.32
N ARG A 99 16.30 -11.79 -4.25
CA ARG A 99 15.60 -10.61 -3.75
C ARG A 99 15.52 -9.57 -4.89
N CYS A 100 14.36 -9.39 -5.48
CA CYS A 100 13.99 -8.10 -6.08
C CYS A 100 13.43 -7.30 -4.90
N GLY A 101 14.30 -6.47 -4.32
CA GLY A 101 14.01 -5.71 -3.11
C GLY A 101 13.03 -4.59 -3.40
N TRP A 102 12.35 -4.13 -2.37
CA TRP A 102 11.58 -2.88 -2.42
C TRP A 102 12.44 -1.67 -2.85
N ASP A 103 13.77 -1.80 -2.69
CA ASP A 103 14.78 -0.86 -3.15
C ASP A 103 14.72 -0.57 -4.67
N ASP A 104 14.22 -1.52 -5.49
CA ASP A 104 14.10 -1.33 -6.95
C ASP A 104 12.86 -0.48 -7.32
N LEU A 105 11.79 -0.51 -6.51
CA LEU A 105 10.56 0.27 -6.73
C LEU A 105 10.71 1.74 -6.27
N GLU A 106 11.45 1.98 -5.18
CA GLU A 106 11.71 3.34 -4.70
C GLU A 106 12.66 4.11 -5.63
N GLN A 107 13.61 3.45 -6.28
CA GLN A 107 14.55 4.10 -7.20
C GLN A 107 13.87 4.65 -8.47
N GLY A 108 12.84 3.97 -8.98
CA GLY A 108 12.05 4.45 -10.12
C GLY A 108 11.19 5.68 -9.80
N PHE A 109 10.64 5.75 -8.59
CA PHE A 109 9.84 6.90 -8.13
C PHE A 109 10.70 8.13 -7.79
N ASN A 110 11.86 7.93 -7.14
CA ASN A 110 12.72 9.04 -6.73
C ASN A 110 13.47 9.71 -7.89
N GLN A 111 13.82 8.96 -8.95
CA GLN A 111 14.48 9.55 -10.13
C GLN A 111 13.56 10.49 -10.93
N HIS A 112 12.23 10.31 -10.85
CA HIS A 112 11.29 11.17 -11.56
C HIS A 112 11.11 12.55 -10.91
N GLN A 113 11.47 12.70 -9.62
CA GLN A 113 11.34 13.98 -8.91
C GLN A 113 12.57 14.90 -9.09
N GLN A 114 13.70 14.36 -9.58
CA GLN A 114 14.94 15.11 -9.73
C GLN A 114 15.16 15.68 -11.15
N GLY A 115 14.32 15.28 -12.13
CA GLY A 115 14.38 15.75 -13.52
C GLY A 115 13.58 17.03 -13.82
N ASP A 116 12.60 17.37 -12.99
CA ASP A 116 11.72 18.53 -13.23
C ASP A 116 12.23 19.84 -12.59
N GLU A 117 13.27 19.81 -11.75
CA GLU A 117 13.88 21.03 -11.18
C GLU A 117 15.02 21.62 -12.03
N GLU A 118 15.67 20.85 -12.91
CA GLU A 118 16.81 21.36 -13.70
C GLU A 118 16.40 22.24 -14.90
N THR A 119 15.16 22.19 -15.37
CA THR A 119 14.70 23.04 -16.49
C THR A 119 14.24 24.44 -16.08
N VAL A 120 14.07 24.73 -14.78
CA VAL A 120 13.64 26.07 -14.33
C VAL A 120 14.82 27.01 -14.04
N VAL A 121 16.03 26.49 -13.84
CA VAL A 121 17.18 27.32 -13.40
C VAL A 121 18.02 27.88 -14.57
N SER A 122 17.83 27.42 -15.81
CA SER A 122 18.63 27.90 -16.96
C SER A 122 18.14 29.22 -17.59
N PHE A 123 16.99 29.77 -17.18
CA PHE A 123 16.46 31.04 -17.71
C PHE A 123 16.59 32.26 -16.77
N ARG A 124 17.54 32.22 -15.82
CA ARG A 124 17.93 33.40 -15.03
C ARG A 124 19.44 33.55 -14.94
N ARG A 125 20.06 33.97 -16.05
CA ARG A 125 21.23 34.84 -16.05
C ARG A 125 21.30 35.56 -17.39
N LEU A 126 20.84 36.82 -17.36
CA LEU A 126 21.29 37.88 -18.26
C LEU A 126 22.81 38.02 -18.17
#